data_AF-A0A3S3EHW5-F1
#
_entry.id   AF-A0A3S3EHW5-F1
#
_cell.length_a   1.000
_cell.length_b   1.000
_cell.length_c   1.000
_cell.angle_alpha   90.00
_cell.angle_beta   90.00
_cell.angle_gamma   90.00
#
_symmetry.space_group_name_H-M   'P 1'
#
loop_
_entity.id
_entity.type
_entity.pdbx_description
1 polymer ?
#
loop_
_entity_poly.entity_id
_entity_poly.type
_entity_poly.pdbx_seq_one_letter_code
_entity_poly.pdbx_strand_id
1 'polypeptide(L)'
;MLSRLSIRDIVLIEKLDIDFLPGLSVLTGETGAGKSILLDALSLALGARGDAALVRHGAAQGQVIAVFDVPRNHPARALLADNAIEDDGDIILRRVQTADGRTRVFVNDQPSSVTLMRDIGHVLVEIHGQHDERALVDPGAHRELLDSFGGHLGAARATGEAWRYWR
;
A
#
# COMPACT_ATOMS: atom_id res chain seq x y z
N MET A 1 9.61 -5.10 -2.34
CA MET A 1 9.09 -5.26 -3.71
C MET A 1 7.81 -6.07 -3.63
N LEU A 2 6.77 -5.69 -4.37
CA LEU A 2 5.58 -6.53 -4.56
C LEU A 2 5.98 -7.83 -5.26
N SER A 3 5.84 -8.98 -4.62
CA SER A 3 6.21 -10.29 -5.16
C SER A 3 5.00 -11.06 -5.68
N ARG A 4 3.82 -10.89 -5.06
CA ARG A 4 2.57 -11.55 -5.47
C ARG A 4 1.34 -10.68 -5.25
N LEU A 5 0.40 -10.75 -6.18
CA LEU A 5 -0.96 -10.21 -6.04
C LEU A 5 -1.98 -11.31 -6.34
N SER A 6 -2.85 -11.59 -5.38
CA SER A 6 -3.97 -12.52 -5.53
C SER A 6 -5.29 -11.79 -5.32
N ILE A 7 -6.19 -11.89 -6.29
CA ILE A 7 -7.51 -11.26 -6.29
C ILE A 7 -8.59 -12.33 -6.43
N ARG A 8 -9.65 -12.21 -5.65
CA ARG A 8 -10.84 -13.06 -5.68
C ARG A 8 -12.09 -12.19 -5.62
N ASP A 9 -13.01 -12.42 -6.54
CA ASP A 9 -14.35 -11.81 -6.56
C ASP A 9 -14.36 -10.27 -6.45
N ILE A 10 -13.48 -9.59 -7.21
CA ILE A 10 -13.40 -8.12 -7.30
C ILE A 10 -13.80 -7.66 -8.69
N VAL A 11 -14.85 -6.82 -8.79
CA VAL A 11 -15.39 -6.26 -10.03
C VAL A 11 -15.63 -7.36 -11.09
N LEU A 12 -14.80 -7.48 -12.12
CA LEU A 12 -14.89 -8.49 -13.17
C LEU A 12 -14.00 -9.72 -12.91
N ILE A 13 -13.12 -9.68 -11.92
CA ILE A 13 -12.16 -10.73 -11.60
C ILE A 13 -12.81 -11.74 -10.65
N GLU A 14 -13.03 -12.96 -11.14
CA GLU A 14 -13.39 -14.10 -10.28
C GLU A 14 -12.16 -14.62 -9.54
N LYS A 15 -11.08 -14.88 -10.29
CA LYS A 15 -9.81 -15.36 -9.76
C LYS A 15 -8.65 -14.81 -10.58
N LEU A 16 -7.66 -14.24 -9.91
CA LEU A 16 -6.39 -13.87 -10.51
C LEU A 16 -5.25 -14.07 -9.52
N ASP A 17 -4.15 -14.64 -9.99
CA ASP A 17 -2.89 -14.78 -9.27
C ASP A 17 -1.76 -14.29 -10.18
N ILE A 18 -0.99 -13.31 -9.74
CA ILE A 18 0.16 -12.77 -10.46
C ILE A 18 1.38 -12.84 -9.54
N ASP A 19 2.46 -13.46 -10.02
CA ASP A 19 3.78 -13.36 -9.42
C ASP A 19 4.60 -12.30 -10.19
N PHE A 20 5.21 -11.38 -9.48
CA PHE A 20 6.00 -10.28 -10.03
C PHE A 20 7.49 -10.58 -9.91
N LEU A 21 8.23 -10.24 -10.97
CA LEU A 21 9.69 -10.33 -11.00
C LEU A 21 10.32 -8.96 -10.70
N PRO A 22 11.56 -8.93 -10.18
CA PRO A 22 12.29 -7.69 -9.95
C PRO A 22 12.46 -6.85 -11.21
N GLY A 23 12.44 -5.53 -11.02
CA GLY A 23 12.59 -4.56 -12.09
C GLY A 23 11.25 -4.06 -12.63
N LEU A 24 11.16 -3.93 -13.96
CA LEU A 24 10.00 -3.34 -14.63
C LEU A 24 8.99 -4.43 -15.02
N SER A 25 7.78 -4.31 -14.49
CA SER A 25 6.63 -5.07 -14.96
C SER A 25 5.73 -4.20 -15.82
N VAL A 26 5.46 -4.62 -17.06
CA VAL A 26 4.61 -3.89 -18.00
C VAL A 26 3.29 -4.66 -18.19
N LEU A 27 2.18 -4.04 -17.81
CA LEU A 27 0.85 -4.57 -18.07
C LEU A 27 0.26 -3.94 -19.33
N THR A 28 -0.10 -4.78 -20.29
CA THR A 28 -0.77 -4.41 -21.54
C THR A 28 -2.13 -5.10 -21.62
N GLY A 29 -3.01 -4.59 -22.49
CA GLY A 29 -4.34 -5.14 -22.68
C GLY A 29 -5.09 -4.41 -23.79
N GLU A 30 -6.25 -4.95 -24.18
CA GLU A 30 -7.10 -4.39 -25.24
C GLU A 30 -7.87 -3.15 -24.77
N THR A 31 -8.42 -3.21 -23.57
CA THR A 31 -9.16 -2.12 -22.93
C THR A 31 -8.50 -1.76 -21.61
N GLY A 32 -8.28 -0.47 -21.35
CA GLY A 32 -7.62 0.01 -20.13
C GLY A 32 -8.31 -0.40 -18.82
N ALA A 33 -9.53 -0.92 -18.88
CA ALA A 33 -10.32 -1.40 -17.76
C ALA A 33 -9.58 -2.48 -16.93
N GLY A 34 -8.89 -3.43 -17.57
CA GLY A 34 -8.15 -4.48 -16.84
C GLY A 34 -7.03 -3.91 -15.98
N LYS A 35 -6.29 -2.92 -16.50
CA LYS A 35 -5.24 -2.22 -15.75
C LYS A 35 -5.82 -1.42 -14.59
N SER A 36 -6.91 -0.69 -14.81
CA SER A 36 -7.55 0.09 -13.74
C SER A 36 -8.07 -0.81 -12.62
N ILE A 37 -8.75 -1.91 -12.94
CA ILE A 37 -9.24 -2.88 -11.94
C ILE A 37 -8.09 -3.44 -11.09
N LEU A 38 -6.93 -3.72 -11.71
CA LEU A 38 -5.75 -4.18 -10.99
C LEU A 38 -5.17 -3.14 -10.04
N LEU A 39 -5.10 -1.88 -10.50
CA LEU A 39 -4.64 -0.78 -9.65
C LEU A 39 -5.62 -0.49 -8.51
N ASP A 40 -6.92 -0.57 -8.75
CA ASP A 40 -7.96 -0.40 -7.73
C ASP A 40 -7.87 -1.52 -6.68
N ALA A 41 -7.70 -2.77 -7.13
CA ALA A 41 -7.52 -3.92 -6.23
C ALA A 41 -6.23 -3.80 -5.40
N LEU A 42 -5.11 -3.41 -6.01
CA LEU A 42 -3.86 -3.16 -5.29
C LEU A 42 -4.03 -2.02 -4.27
N SER A 43 -4.65 -0.90 -4.66
CA SER A 43 -4.93 0.23 -3.75
C SER A 43 -5.79 -0.21 -2.56
N LEU A 44 -6.78 -1.08 -2.81
CA LEU A 44 -7.62 -1.66 -1.76
C LEU A 44 -6.81 -2.51 -0.76
N ALA A 45 -5.85 -3.31 -1.25
CA ALA A 45 -4.93 -4.07 -0.40
C ALA A 45 -3.97 -3.18 0.41
N LEU A 46 -3.70 -1.96 -0.06
CA LEU A 46 -2.85 -0.96 0.59
C LEU A 46 -3.65 -0.03 1.54
N GLY A 47 -4.90 -0.35 1.87
CA GLY A 47 -5.68 0.42 2.85
C GLY A 47 -6.46 1.61 2.28
N ALA A 48 -6.60 1.70 0.95
CA ALA A 48 -7.55 2.62 0.33
C ALA A 48 -8.99 2.29 0.74
N ARG A 49 -9.89 3.25 0.51
CA ARG A 49 -11.31 3.09 0.86
C ARG A 49 -11.93 2.03 -0.04
N GLY A 50 -12.50 0.99 0.57
CA GLY A 50 -13.30 -0.01 -0.13
C GLY A 50 -14.76 0.40 -0.22
N ASP A 51 -15.36 0.20 -1.38
CA ASP A 51 -16.81 0.28 -1.60
C ASP A 51 -17.37 -1.15 -1.77
N ALA A 52 -18.59 -1.40 -1.32
CA ALA A 52 -19.33 -2.62 -1.61
C ALA A 52 -19.46 -2.86 -3.13
N ALA A 53 -19.50 -1.80 -3.93
CA ALA A 53 -19.52 -1.88 -5.39
C ALA A 53 -18.29 -2.57 -6.01
N LEU A 54 -17.18 -2.69 -5.26
CA LEU A 54 -15.99 -3.42 -5.70
C LEU A 54 -16.17 -4.94 -5.62
N VAL A 55 -17.13 -5.44 -4.83
CA VAL A 55 -17.41 -6.87 -4.76
C VAL A 55 -18.11 -7.29 -6.04
N ARG A 56 -17.61 -8.37 -6.66
CA ARG A 56 -18.18 -8.92 -7.90
C ARG A 56 -19.67 -9.21 -7.70
N HIS A 57 -20.47 -8.86 -8.71
CA HIS A 57 -21.92 -9.10 -8.66
C HIS A 57 -22.23 -10.58 -8.45
N GLY A 58 -23.04 -10.89 -7.43
CA GLY A 58 -23.41 -12.26 -7.04
C GLY A 58 -22.47 -12.92 -6.04
N ALA A 59 -21.32 -12.31 -5.71
CA ALA A 59 -20.44 -12.79 -4.66
C ALA A 59 -20.81 -12.19 -3.29
N ALA A 60 -20.65 -12.96 -2.22
CA ALA A 60 -20.90 -12.49 -0.86
C ALA A 60 -19.78 -11.57 -0.34
N GLN A 61 -18.56 -11.77 -0.83
CA GLN A 61 -17.36 -11.01 -0.48
C GLN A 61 -16.32 -11.08 -1.59
N GLY A 62 -15.46 -10.07 -1.65
CA GLY A 62 -14.23 -10.05 -2.44
C GLY A 62 -13.00 -9.97 -1.55
N GLN A 63 -11.86 -10.42 -2.07
CA GLN A 63 -10.59 -10.43 -1.35
C GLN A 63 -9.43 -10.02 -2.26
N VAL A 64 -8.49 -9.27 -1.68
CA VAL A 64 -7.20 -8.99 -2.29
C VAL A 64 -6.09 -9.30 -1.30
N ILE A 65 -5.04 -9.95 -1.78
CA ILE A 65 -3.83 -10.27 -1.03
C ILE A 65 -2.65 -9.72 -1.82
N ALA A 66 -1.84 -8.87 -1.19
CA ALA A 66 -0.59 -8.37 -1.73
C ALA A 66 0.56 -8.85 -0.82
N VAL A 67 1.58 -9.45 -1.42
CA VAL A 67 2.76 -9.97 -0.72
C VAL A 67 3.97 -9.15 -1.13
N PHE A 68 4.74 -8.72 -0.14
CA PHE A 68 5.92 -7.89 -0.34
C PHE A 68 7.15 -8.54 0.28
N ASP A 69 8.17 -8.73 -0.55
CA ASP A 69 9.52 -9.08 -0.11
C ASP A 69 10.34 -7.80 0.01
N VAL A 70 10.63 -7.37 1.24
CA VAL A 70 11.42 -6.15 1.51
C VAL A 70 12.62 -6.45 2.41
N PRO A 71 13.74 -5.73 2.24
CA PRO A 71 14.90 -5.84 3.13
C PRO A 71 14.56 -5.65 4.60
N ARG A 72 15.38 -6.21 5.50
CA ARG A 72 15.20 -6.08 6.96
C ARG A 72 15.30 -4.65 7.48
N ASN A 73 16.00 -3.76 6.77
CA ASN A 73 16.11 -2.35 7.12
C ASN A 73 15.01 -1.46 6.53
N HIS A 74 14.01 -2.05 5.87
CA HIS A 74 12.91 -1.29 5.27
C HIS A 74 12.01 -0.66 6.35
N PRO A 75 11.54 0.60 6.21
CA PRO A 75 10.79 1.27 7.28
C PRO A 75 9.47 0.59 7.63
N ALA A 76 8.87 -0.17 6.71
CA ALA A 76 7.67 -0.97 6.98
C ALA A 76 7.89 -2.01 8.11
N ARG A 77 9.11 -2.52 8.30
CA ARG A 77 9.46 -3.46 9.37
C ARG A 77 9.29 -2.83 10.76
N ALA A 78 9.66 -1.55 10.90
CA ALA A 78 9.47 -0.81 12.15
C ALA A 78 7.98 -0.68 12.51
N LEU A 79 7.13 -0.38 11.52
CA LEU A 79 5.67 -0.30 11.73
C LEU A 79 5.07 -1.65 12.18
N LEU A 80 5.58 -2.77 11.66
CA LEU A 80 5.17 -4.10 12.10
C LEU A 80 5.59 -4.35 13.55
N ALA A 81 6.86 -4.11 13.88
CA ALA A 81 7.41 -4.30 15.22
C ALA A 81 6.69 -3.45 16.28
N ASP A 82 6.43 -2.17 15.98
CA ASP A 82 5.71 -1.23 16.86
C ASP A 82 4.28 -1.69 17.18
N ASN A 83 3.70 -2.53 16.32
CA ASN A 83 2.35 -3.07 16.47
C ASN A 83 2.36 -4.56 16.88
N ALA A 84 3.51 -5.10 17.31
CA ALA A 84 3.69 -6.49 17.70
C ALA A 84 3.31 -7.52 16.61
N ILE A 85 3.51 -7.16 15.35
CA ILE A 85 3.30 -8.04 14.20
C ILE A 85 4.66 -8.64 13.80
N GLU A 86 4.70 -9.95 13.59
CA GLU A 86 5.90 -10.68 13.18
C GLU A 86 6.43 -10.16 11.84
N ASP A 87 7.74 -9.92 11.76
CA ASP A 87 8.41 -9.35 10.60
C ASP A 87 9.58 -10.20 10.08
N ASP A 88 9.62 -11.50 10.35
CA ASP A 88 10.74 -12.38 9.96
C ASP A 88 10.69 -12.87 8.50
N GLY A 89 9.60 -12.62 7.77
CA GLY A 89 9.38 -13.09 6.40
C GLY A 89 8.83 -12.04 5.44
N ASP A 90 7.99 -12.47 4.51
CA ASP A 90 7.26 -11.56 3.63
C ASP A 90 6.24 -10.74 4.43
N ILE A 91 5.96 -9.53 3.94
CA ILE A 91 4.85 -8.70 4.45
C ILE A 91 3.61 -9.01 3.61
N ILE A 92 2.58 -9.57 4.26
CA ILE A 92 1.33 -10.01 3.64
C ILE A 92 0.22 -9.05 4.07
N LEU A 93 -0.29 -8.28 3.12
CA LEU A 93 -1.46 -7.42 3.30
C LEU A 93 -2.69 -8.11 2.70
N ARG A 94 -3.68 -8.42 3.54
CA ARG A 94 -4.91 -9.09 3.10
C ARG A 94 -6.14 -8.27 3.47
N ARG A 95 -6.89 -7.90 2.45
CA ARG A 95 -8.13 -7.12 2.55
C ARG A 95 -9.31 -7.97 2.12
N VAL A 96 -10.36 -7.99 2.93
CA VAL A 96 -11.64 -8.63 2.62
C VAL A 96 -12.74 -7.59 2.67
N GLN A 97 -13.56 -7.53 1.61
CA GLN A 97 -14.68 -6.61 1.48
C GLN A 97 -15.95 -7.44 1.28
N THR A 98 -16.95 -7.27 2.13
CA THR A 98 -18.24 -7.95 1.99
C THR A 98 -19.20 -7.09 1.18
N ALA A 99 -20.17 -7.74 0.53
CA ALA A 99 -21.17 -7.07 -0.31
C ALA A 99 -22.09 -6.12 0.49
N ASP A 100 -22.13 -6.26 1.81
CA ASP A 100 -22.84 -5.35 2.72
C ASP A 100 -22.01 -4.12 3.15
N GLY A 101 -20.80 -3.95 2.59
CA GLY A 101 -19.93 -2.82 2.85
C GLY A 101 -18.98 -2.98 4.04
N ARG A 102 -19.11 -4.05 4.83
CA ARG A 102 -18.14 -4.32 5.91
C ARG A 102 -16.79 -4.71 5.34
N THR A 103 -15.75 -4.42 6.10
CA THR A 103 -14.38 -4.70 5.68
C THR A 103 -13.57 -5.31 6.81
N ARG A 104 -12.66 -6.21 6.45
CA ARG A 104 -11.71 -6.85 7.36
C ARG A 104 -10.32 -6.72 6.78
N VAL A 105 -9.36 -6.46 7.65
CA VAL A 105 -7.97 -6.21 7.31
C VAL A 105 -7.11 -7.15 8.11
N PHE A 106 -6.10 -7.70 7.45
CA PHE A 106 -5.12 -8.56 8.06
C PHE A 106 -3.73 -8.15 7.56
N VAL A 107 -2.77 -8.19 8.48
CA VAL A 107 -1.35 -7.97 8.22
C VAL A 107 -0.63 -9.17 8.81
N ASN A 108 0.10 -9.93 8.00
CA ASN A 108 0.75 -11.20 8.39
C ASN A 108 -0.21 -12.13 9.16
N ASP A 109 -1.40 -12.33 8.57
CA ASP A 109 -2.51 -13.12 9.10
C ASP A 109 -3.12 -12.70 10.44
N GLN A 110 -2.64 -11.62 11.04
CA GLN A 110 -3.23 -11.02 12.23
C GLN A 110 -4.31 -10.00 11.85
N PRO A 111 -5.51 -10.03 12.47
CA PRO A 111 -6.50 -8.98 12.30
C PRO A 111 -5.93 -7.62 12.69
N SER A 112 -6.13 -6.62 11.84
CA SER A 112 -5.55 -5.29 12.03
C SER A 112 -6.50 -4.17 11.62
N SER A 113 -6.08 -2.92 11.86
CA SER A 113 -6.83 -1.73 11.49
C SER A 113 -6.55 -1.30 10.05
N VAL A 114 -7.53 -0.64 9.43
CA VAL A 114 -7.33 -0.03 8.10
C VAL A 114 -6.25 1.05 8.13
N THR A 115 -6.12 1.75 9.26
CA THR A 115 -5.11 2.80 9.45
C THR A 115 -3.71 2.21 9.38
N LEU A 116 -3.42 1.16 10.16
CA LEU A 116 -2.10 0.52 10.12
C LEU A 116 -1.78 -0.07 8.75
N MET A 117 -2.74 -0.73 8.09
CA MET A 117 -2.56 -1.22 6.72
C MET A 117 -2.23 -0.08 5.74
N ARG A 118 -2.86 1.08 5.90
CA ARG A 118 -2.58 2.26 5.09
C ARG A 118 -1.18 2.81 5.35
N ASP A 119 -0.79 2.93 6.61
CA ASP A 119 0.53 3.43 6.98
C ASP A 119 1.64 2.51 6.44
N ILE A 120 1.45 1.20 6.53
CA ILE A 120 2.35 0.21 5.92
C ILE A 120 2.31 0.33 4.38
N GLY A 121 1.13 0.47 3.79
CA GLY A 121 0.96 0.60 2.35
C GLY A 121 1.69 1.80 1.75
N HIS A 122 1.63 2.96 2.41
CA HIS A 122 2.34 4.17 1.98
C HIS A 122 3.87 4.02 1.96
N VAL A 123 4.42 3.23 2.88
CA VAL A 123 5.87 2.98 2.94
C VAL A 123 6.30 1.91 1.93
N LEU A 124 5.39 1.02 1.51
CA LEU A 124 5.68 -0.06 0.57
C LEU A 124 5.52 0.31 -0.90
N VAL A 125 4.52 1.12 -1.22
CA VAL A 125 4.10 1.39 -2.60
C VAL A 125 3.71 2.85 -2.76
N GLU A 126 4.29 3.48 -3.78
CA GLU A 126 3.82 4.74 -4.34
C GLU A 126 3.05 4.45 -5.63
N ILE A 127 1.80 4.92 -5.72
CA ILE A 127 0.95 4.76 -6.90
C ILE A 127 0.89 6.11 -7.61
N HIS A 128 1.13 6.08 -8.92
CA HIS A 128 0.96 7.23 -9.81
C HIS A 128 -0.07 6.92 -10.90
N GLY A 129 -1.11 7.74 -10.99
CA GLY A 129 -2.28 7.60 -11.85
C GLY A 129 -2.90 8.95 -12.21
N GLN A 130 -4.02 8.91 -12.94
CA GLN A 130 -4.61 10.12 -13.55
C GLN A 130 -5.17 11.13 -12.55
N HIS A 131 -5.28 10.78 -11.26
CA HIS A 131 -5.78 11.66 -10.19
C HIS A 131 -4.68 12.06 -9.18
N ASP A 132 -3.40 11.77 -9.45
CA ASP A 132 -2.27 12.03 -8.55
C ASP A 132 -1.71 13.45 -8.59
N GLU A 133 -2.58 14.44 -8.76
CA GLU A 133 -2.22 15.84 -8.61
C GLU A 133 -1.75 16.20 -7.17
N ARG A 134 -1.80 15.28 -6.20
CA ARG A 134 -1.48 15.58 -4.79
C ARG A 134 -0.02 15.38 -4.40
N ALA A 135 0.70 14.42 -4.98
CA ALA A 135 2.10 14.18 -4.61
C ALA A 135 3.04 15.28 -5.13
N LEU A 136 2.79 15.78 -6.35
CA LEU A 136 3.52 16.93 -6.94
C LEU A 136 3.12 18.30 -6.36
N VAL A 137 2.20 18.33 -5.40
CA VAL A 137 1.66 19.57 -4.83
C VAL A 137 1.85 19.60 -3.30
N ASP A 138 2.42 18.56 -2.69
CA ASP A 138 2.77 18.58 -1.25
C ASP A 138 4.05 19.40 -1.01
N PRO A 139 3.94 20.60 -0.40
CA PRO A 139 5.11 21.44 -0.14
C PRO A 139 6.08 20.80 0.86
N GLY A 140 5.61 19.89 1.71
CA GLY A 140 6.45 19.13 2.65
C GLY A 140 7.41 18.21 1.92
N ALA A 141 6.89 17.43 0.96
CA ALA A 141 7.67 16.56 0.09
C ALA A 141 8.69 17.35 -0.76
N HIS A 142 8.29 18.52 -1.28
CA HIS A 142 9.21 19.39 -2.03
C HIS A 142 10.38 19.91 -1.18
N ARG A 143 10.12 20.30 0.06
CA ARG A 143 11.19 20.75 0.97
C ARG A 143 12.16 19.62 1.27
N GLU A 144 11.65 18.42 1.57
CA GLU A 144 12.50 17.27 1.87
C GLU A 144 13.37 16.86 0.67
N LEU A 145 12.81 16.90 -0.55
CA LEU A 145 13.57 16.72 -1.79
C LEU A 145 14.69 17.77 -1.96
N LEU A 146 14.38 19.05 -1.72
CA LEU A 146 15.36 20.12 -1.82
C LEU A 146 16.45 19.99 -0.75
N ASP A 147 16.08 19.67 0.49
CA ASP A 147 17.00 19.46 1.60
C ASP A 147 17.88 18.22 1.36
N SER A 148 17.33 17.17 0.76
CA SER A 148 18.11 16.01 0.33
C SER A 148 19.12 16.37 -0.76
N PHE A 149 18.68 17.10 -1.79
CA PHE A 149 19.56 17.54 -2.87
C PHE A 149 20.67 18.48 -2.37
N GLY A 150 20.35 19.39 -1.45
CA GLY A 150 21.31 20.32 -0.83
C GLY A 150 22.16 19.72 0.28
N GLY A 151 21.94 18.47 0.68
CA GLY A 151 22.65 17.85 1.81
C GLY A 151 22.27 18.44 3.18
N HIS A 152 21.09 19.05 3.29
CA HIS A 152 20.58 19.74 4.48
C HIS A 152 19.78 18.86 5.44
N LEU A 153 19.50 17.59 5.10
CA LEU A 153 18.72 16.67 5.94
C LEU A 153 19.25 16.57 7.39
N GLY A 154 20.59 16.54 7.57
CA GLY A 154 21.22 16.53 8.88
C GLY A 154 20.96 17.81 9.69
N ALA A 155 21.05 18.97 9.05
CA ALA A 155 20.80 20.27 9.69
C ALA A 155 19.31 20.44 10.04
N ALA A 156 18.41 20.02 9.15
CA ALA A 156 16.96 20.02 9.37
C ALA A 156 16.59 19.14 10.59
N ARG A 157 17.17 17.93 10.66
CA ARG A 157 16.97 17.01 11.80
C ARG A 157 17.48 17.60 13.11
N ALA A 158 18.72 18.11 13.14
CA ALA A 158 19.31 18.71 14.33
C ALA A 158 18.49 19.91 14.84
N THR A 159 17.98 20.75 13.92
CA THR A 159 17.12 21.88 14.25
C THR A 159 15.79 21.41 14.87
N GLY A 160 15.17 20.37 14.31
CA GLY A 160 13.94 19.79 14.85
C GLY A 160 14.10 19.11 16.21
N GLU A 161 15.26 18.51 16.47
CA GLU A 161 15.63 17.97 17.78
C GLU A 161 15.85 19.07 18.82
N ALA A 162 16.59 20.14 18.46
CA ALA A 162 16.83 21.29 19.33
C ALA A 162 15.53 22.02 19.72
N TRP A 163 14.60 22.18 18.78
CA TRP A 163 13.25 22.69 19.09
C TRP A 163 12.55 21.74 20.07
N ARG A 164 12.38 20.45 19.75
CA ARG A 164 11.68 19.53 20.68
C ARG A 164 12.26 19.51 22.10
N TYR A 165 13.56 19.74 22.26
CA TYR A 165 14.20 19.88 23.57
C TYR A 165 13.93 21.21 24.28
N TRP A 166 13.77 22.31 23.55
CA TRP A 166 13.42 23.63 24.12
C TRP A 166 11.96 23.70 24.59
N ARG A 167 11.05 22.93 23.96
CA ARG A 167 9.62 22.88 24.31
C ARG A 167 9.34 22.20 25.63
#